data_AF-A0A0V0GCT6-F1
#
_entry.id   AF-A0A0V0GCT6-F1
#
_cell.length_a   1.000
_cell.length_b   1.000
_cell.length_c   1.000
_cell.angle_alpha   90.00
_cell.angle_beta   90.00
_cell.angle_gamma   90.00
#
_symmetry.space_group_name_H-M   'P 1'
#
loop_
_entity.id
_entity.type
_entity.pdbx_description
1 polymer ?
#
loop_
_entity_poly.entity_id
_entity_poly.type
_entity_poly.pdbx_seq_one_letter_code
_entity_poly.pdbx_strand_id
1 'polypeptide(L)'
;PFTNTQRVFFINDDLITVKHVCDKINGEISQNNDGNSYHIILISRKLGSIVHLLEEEGIFGYVSLHSFHWELIQLDNRILSLEANNLYKNLFVEGDQSSLTRIARSIWTLQMLFGKPQVYIVQGKFSQKIEKMVELLHEELGSPDRIESDVTCMLILDRDLDYASTLLTGGTYSSLLDEVFGINSGVIEVKSGKDGNPVSCLVNSSEEIYSQIRNRHFSDVFPYLRTKTKELNVVHQKSQT
;
A
#
# COMPACT_ATOMS: atom_id res chain seq x y z
N PRO A 1 16.65 9.75 -37.77
CA PRO A 1 16.31 10.09 -36.37
C PRO A 1 16.48 8.86 -35.47
N PHE A 2 17.66 8.69 -34.88
CA PHE A 2 17.87 7.67 -33.86
C PHE A 2 17.12 8.12 -32.61
N THR A 3 15.93 7.57 -32.39
CA THR A 3 15.20 7.73 -31.14
C THR A 3 15.93 6.90 -30.11
N ASN A 4 16.89 7.50 -29.39
CA ASN A 4 17.44 6.89 -28.20
C ASN A 4 16.29 6.76 -27.19
N THR A 5 15.70 5.57 -27.10
CA THR A 5 14.51 5.33 -26.29
C THR A 5 14.95 4.86 -24.91
N GLN A 6 14.63 5.64 -23.88
CA GLN A 6 14.86 5.23 -22.51
C GLN A 6 13.92 4.06 -22.17
N ARG A 7 14.49 3.00 -21.60
CA ARG A 7 13.74 1.86 -21.07
C ARG A 7 13.76 1.96 -19.54
N VAL A 8 12.58 2.10 -18.94
CA VAL A 8 12.43 2.21 -17.49
C VAL A 8 11.61 1.04 -16.98
N PHE A 9 12.21 0.26 -16.09
CA PHE A 9 11.56 -0.84 -15.38
C PHE A 9 11.26 -0.41 -13.95
N PHE A 10 10.00 -0.52 -13.53
CA PHE A 10 9.58 -0.24 -12.16
C PHE A 10 9.11 -1.55 -11.53
N ILE A 11 9.93 -2.12 -10.65
CA ILE A 11 9.79 -3.50 -10.18
C ILE A 11 10.07 -3.64 -8.68
N ASN A 12 9.63 -4.74 -8.08
CA ASN A 12 10.00 -5.11 -6.72
C ASN A 12 11.48 -5.50 -6.64
N ASP A 13 12.04 -5.46 -5.43
CA ASP A 13 13.43 -5.83 -5.13
C ASP A 13 13.66 -7.34 -4.96
N ASP A 14 12.91 -8.16 -5.71
CA ASP A 14 13.09 -9.62 -5.72
C ASP A 14 14.00 -10.08 -6.87
N LEU A 15 14.88 -11.03 -6.59
CA LEU A 15 15.89 -11.50 -7.54
C LEU A 15 15.28 -12.15 -8.79
N ILE A 16 14.11 -12.77 -8.67
CA ILE A 16 13.45 -13.48 -9.79
C ILE A 16 12.94 -12.46 -10.82
N THR A 17 12.23 -11.42 -10.37
CA THR A 17 11.75 -10.34 -11.24
C THR A 17 12.92 -9.58 -11.85
N VAL A 18 13.97 -9.30 -11.07
CA VAL A 18 15.18 -8.66 -11.59
C VAL A 18 15.82 -9.55 -12.66
N LYS A 19 15.94 -10.86 -12.46
CA LYS A 19 16.48 -11.79 -13.46
C LYS A 19 15.69 -11.76 -14.77
N HIS A 20 14.36 -11.77 -14.71
CA HIS A 20 13.54 -11.64 -15.92
C HIS A 20 13.76 -10.31 -16.66
N VAL A 21 13.99 -9.22 -15.92
CA VAL A 21 14.36 -7.93 -16.53
C VAL A 21 15.75 -8.00 -17.15
N CYS A 22 16.71 -8.67 -16.51
CA CYS A 22 18.05 -8.89 -17.07
C CYS A 22 17.97 -9.66 -18.39
N ASP A 23 17.21 -10.76 -18.43
CA ASP A 23 17.00 -11.59 -19.62
C ASP A 23 16.41 -10.77 -20.78
N LYS A 24 15.44 -9.90 -20.46
CA LYS A 24 14.82 -9.02 -21.45
C LYS A 24 15.82 -7.99 -22.00
N ILE A 25 16.59 -7.34 -21.12
CA ILE A 25 17.61 -6.37 -21.53
C ILE A 25 18.68 -7.04 -22.40
N ASN A 26 19.16 -8.22 -22.00
CA ASN A 26 20.11 -9.01 -22.78
C ASN A 26 19.57 -9.41 -24.16
N GLY A 27 18.29 -9.78 -24.23
CA GLY A 27 17.61 -10.05 -25.51
C GLY A 27 17.56 -8.82 -26.42
N GLU A 28 17.24 -7.64 -25.88
CA GLU A 28 17.21 -6.38 -26.64
C GLU A 28 18.61 -5.98 -27.12
N ILE A 29 19.62 -6.02 -26.24
CA ILE A 29 21.02 -5.70 -26.59
C ILE A 29 21.55 -6.61 -27.70
N SER A 30 21.20 -7.91 -27.66
CA SER A 30 21.66 -8.90 -28.64
C SER A 30 21.03 -8.73 -30.02
N GLN A 31 19.81 -8.18 -30.10
CA GLN A 31 19.08 -8.01 -31.37
C GLN A 31 19.35 -6.67 -32.04
N ASN A 32 19.51 -5.59 -31.28
CA ASN A 32 19.82 -4.26 -31.79
C ASN A 32 20.41 -3.39 -30.67
N ASN A 33 21.69 -3.04 -30.77
CA ASN A 33 22.31 -2.10 -29.83
C ASN A 33 22.02 -0.66 -30.26
N ASP A 34 20.75 -0.24 -30.16
CA ASP A 34 20.21 1.04 -30.65
C ASP A 34 20.65 2.26 -29.81
N GLY A 35 21.57 2.09 -28.87
CA GLY A 35 22.02 3.14 -27.96
C GLY A 35 21.04 3.47 -26.83
N ASN A 36 20.04 2.61 -26.59
CA ASN A 36 19.05 2.75 -25.52
C ASN A 36 19.73 2.81 -24.14
N SER A 37 19.18 3.64 -23.27
CA SER A 37 19.55 3.67 -21.84
C SER A 37 18.54 2.88 -21.03
N TYR A 38 19.04 2.03 -20.13
CA TYR A 38 18.23 1.17 -19.29
C TYR A 38 18.24 1.68 -17.84
N HIS A 39 17.06 1.76 -17.25
CA HIS A 39 16.87 2.18 -15.87
C HIS A 39 16.03 1.14 -15.14
N ILE A 40 16.48 0.70 -13.97
CA ILE A 40 15.70 -0.16 -13.07
C ILE A 40 15.42 0.63 -11.80
N ILE A 41 14.15 0.82 -11.47
CA ILE A 41 13.67 1.47 -10.26
C ILE A 41 13.10 0.38 -9.34
N LEU A 42 13.77 0.13 -8.23
CA LEU A 42 13.37 -0.84 -7.21
C LEU A 42 12.45 -0.19 -6.17
N ILE A 43 11.29 -0.80 -5.87
CA ILE A 43 10.20 -0.25 -5.03
C ILE A 43 10.52 -0.19 -3.51
N SER A 44 11.68 -0.70 -3.08
CA SER A 44 12.07 -0.63 -1.67
C SER A 44 13.51 -0.15 -1.46
N ARG A 45 14.50 -0.91 -1.96
CA ARG A 45 15.90 -0.65 -1.67
C ARG A 45 16.81 -1.27 -2.72
N LYS A 46 18.04 -0.76 -2.81
CA LYS A 46 19.11 -1.39 -3.58
C LYS A 46 19.71 -2.51 -2.74
N LEU A 47 19.59 -3.75 -3.21
CA LEU A 47 20.22 -4.91 -2.58
C LEU A 47 21.57 -5.18 -3.22
N GLY A 48 22.57 -5.54 -2.40
CA GLY A 48 23.88 -5.96 -2.92
C GLY A 48 23.78 -7.20 -3.81
N SER A 49 22.84 -8.11 -3.51
CA SER A 49 22.56 -9.28 -4.35
C SER A 49 22.02 -8.92 -5.74
N ILE A 50 21.24 -7.84 -5.85
CA ILE A 50 20.75 -7.35 -7.15
C ILE A 50 21.91 -6.76 -7.96
N VAL A 51 22.80 -6.00 -7.31
CA VAL A 51 24.02 -5.48 -7.95
C VAL A 51 24.86 -6.63 -8.48
N HIS A 52 25.09 -7.65 -7.67
CA HIS A 52 25.85 -8.83 -8.05
C HIS A 52 25.20 -9.57 -9.23
N LEU A 53 23.89 -9.75 -9.22
CA LEU A 53 23.15 -10.36 -10.32
C LEU A 53 23.35 -9.59 -11.64
N LEU A 54 23.30 -8.26 -11.61
CA LEU A 54 23.55 -7.44 -12.80
C LEU A 54 24.99 -7.58 -13.32
N GLU A 55 25.96 -7.80 -12.43
CA GLU A 55 27.36 -8.07 -12.79
C GLU A 55 27.51 -9.46 -13.43
N GLU A 56 26.91 -10.49 -12.84
CA GLU A 56 26.92 -11.87 -13.36
C GLU A 56 26.27 -11.95 -14.75
N GLU A 57 25.19 -11.20 -14.97
CA GLU A 57 24.49 -11.11 -16.26
C GLU A 57 25.20 -10.19 -17.28
N GLY A 58 26.30 -9.53 -16.89
CA GLY A 58 27.10 -8.67 -17.76
C GLY A 58 26.46 -7.32 -18.13
N ILE A 59 25.34 -6.94 -17.50
CA ILE A 59 24.59 -5.73 -17.85
C ILE A 59 24.76 -4.56 -16.87
N PHE A 60 25.51 -4.73 -15.79
CA PHE A 60 25.69 -3.71 -14.75
C PHE A 60 26.12 -2.34 -15.31
N GLY A 61 27.00 -2.30 -16.30
CA GLY A 61 27.46 -1.06 -16.93
C GLY A 61 26.44 -0.39 -17.87
N TYR A 62 25.40 -1.10 -18.28
CA TYR A 62 24.37 -0.61 -19.20
C TYR A 62 23.10 -0.13 -18.46
N VAL A 63 22.98 -0.47 -17.18
CA VAL A 63 21.77 -0.24 -16.38
C VAL A 63 22.05 0.77 -15.26
N SER A 64 21.25 1.82 -15.20
CA SER A 64 21.19 2.70 -14.03
C SER A 64 20.20 2.17 -13.01
N LEU A 65 20.69 1.77 -11.84
CA LEU A 65 19.86 1.28 -10.75
C LEU A 65 19.41 2.42 -9.83
N HIS A 66 18.13 2.48 -9.54
CA HIS A 66 17.47 3.47 -8.68
C HIS A 66 16.64 2.78 -7.60
N SER A 67 16.36 3.51 -6.52
CA SER A 67 15.46 3.05 -5.46
C SER A 67 14.35 4.08 -5.30
N PHE A 68 13.11 3.61 -5.35
CA PHE A 68 11.92 4.36 -5.00
C PHE A 68 11.41 3.85 -3.65
N HIS A 69 11.31 4.74 -2.66
CA HIS A 69 10.79 4.36 -1.34
C HIS A 69 9.29 4.55 -1.35
N TRP A 70 8.54 3.45 -1.42
CA TRP A 70 7.08 3.51 -1.38
C TRP A 70 6.57 3.92 0.00
N GLU A 71 5.90 5.07 0.05
CA GLU A 71 5.35 5.68 1.25
C GLU A 71 3.86 5.36 1.43
N LEU A 72 3.28 5.85 2.54
CA LEU A 72 1.86 5.70 2.83
C LEU A 72 1.00 6.35 1.74
N ILE A 73 0.00 5.59 1.26
CA ILE A 73 -1.04 6.09 0.37
C ILE A 73 -2.36 6.23 1.12
N GLN A 74 -3.14 7.25 0.76
CA GLN A 74 -4.46 7.45 1.31
C GLN A 74 -5.48 6.57 0.60
N LEU A 75 -5.99 5.55 1.28
CA LEU A 75 -7.07 4.69 0.77
C LEU A 75 -8.45 5.28 1.07
N ASP A 76 -8.56 6.01 2.17
CA ASP A 76 -9.80 6.60 2.64
C ASP A 76 -9.53 7.84 3.51
N ASN A 77 -10.57 8.57 3.92
CA ASN A 77 -10.47 9.80 4.70
C ASN A 77 -9.68 9.66 6.01
N ARG A 78 -9.60 8.45 6.57
CA ARG A 78 -8.92 8.16 7.85
C ARG A 78 -8.02 6.92 7.78
N ILE A 79 -7.66 6.49 6.58
CA ILE A 79 -6.91 5.26 6.36
C ILE A 79 -5.73 5.58 5.44
N LEU A 80 -4.53 5.45 6.01
CA LEU A 80 -3.27 5.44 5.28
C LEU A 80 -2.73 4.01 5.28
N SER A 81 -2.31 3.52 4.12
CA SER A 81 -1.80 2.15 3.96
C SER A 81 -0.46 2.14 3.24
N LEU A 82 0.40 1.19 3.59
CA LEU A 82 1.62 0.88 2.83
C LEU A 82 1.37 -0.10 1.68
N GLU A 83 0.17 -0.68 1.60
CA GLU A 83 -0.20 -1.76 0.66
C GLU A 83 0.84 -2.90 0.64
N ALA A 84 1.31 -3.28 1.83
CA ALA A 84 2.32 -4.31 2.01
C ALA A 84 1.67 -5.69 2.18
N ASN A 85 1.08 -6.23 1.10
CA ASN A 85 0.23 -7.44 1.14
C ASN A 85 0.88 -8.67 1.78
N ASN A 86 2.20 -8.84 1.61
CA ASN A 86 2.94 -9.99 2.16
C ASN A 86 3.59 -9.71 3.52
N LEU A 87 3.38 -8.52 4.10
CA LEU A 87 4.08 -8.12 5.33
C LEU A 87 3.86 -9.11 6.47
N TYR A 88 2.62 -9.55 6.69
CA TYR A 88 2.31 -10.46 7.78
C TYR A 88 3.04 -11.80 7.63
N LYS A 89 2.96 -12.41 6.44
CA LYS A 89 3.63 -13.67 6.13
C LYS A 89 5.15 -13.54 6.33
N ASN A 90 5.76 -12.55 5.69
CA ASN A 90 7.21 -12.37 5.74
C ASN A 90 7.69 -12.11 7.18
N LEU A 91 7.01 -11.22 7.91
CA LEU A 91 7.46 -10.78 9.22
C LEU A 91 7.14 -11.77 10.35
N PHE A 92 5.91 -12.27 10.41
CA PHE A 92 5.44 -13.09 11.54
C PHE A 92 5.59 -14.60 11.29
N VAL A 93 5.59 -15.06 10.04
CA VAL A 93 5.72 -16.49 9.70
C VAL A 93 7.15 -16.83 9.29
N GLU A 94 7.73 -16.08 8.34
CA GLU A 94 9.06 -16.36 7.79
C GLU A 94 10.19 -15.70 8.62
N GLY A 95 9.85 -14.74 9.48
CA GLY A 95 10.80 -14.03 10.34
C GLY A 95 11.66 -12.98 9.62
N ASP A 96 11.34 -12.66 8.37
CA ASP A 96 12.00 -11.62 7.59
C ASP A 96 11.63 -10.23 8.11
N GLN A 97 12.62 -9.55 8.68
CA GLN A 97 12.47 -8.22 9.28
C GLN A 97 12.89 -7.10 8.32
N SER A 98 13.19 -7.41 7.06
CA SER A 98 13.63 -6.45 6.05
C SER A 98 12.66 -5.28 5.88
N SER A 99 11.36 -5.50 6.03
CA SER A 99 10.33 -4.48 5.86
C SER A 99 10.24 -3.49 7.02
N LEU A 100 10.83 -3.78 8.20
CA LEU A 100 10.74 -2.89 9.37
C LEU A 100 11.33 -1.52 9.11
N THR A 101 12.45 -1.44 8.37
CA THR A 101 13.07 -0.17 8.01
C THR A 101 12.15 0.70 7.14
N ARG A 102 11.39 0.08 6.22
CA ARG A 102 10.40 0.79 5.40
C ARG A 102 9.27 1.36 6.25
N ILE A 103 8.75 0.57 7.20
CA ILE A 103 7.70 1.02 8.12
C ILE A 103 8.19 2.18 9.01
N ALA A 104 9.39 2.04 9.58
CA ALA A 104 10.01 3.09 10.39
C ALA A 104 10.21 4.38 9.60
N ARG A 105 10.68 4.28 8.34
CA ARG A 105 10.83 5.44 7.47
C ARG A 105 9.49 6.14 7.20
N SER A 106 8.43 5.40 6.94
CA SER A 106 7.10 6.00 6.72
C SER A 106 6.53 6.68 7.96
N ILE A 107 6.79 6.13 9.15
CA ILE A 107 6.43 6.78 10.42
C ILE A 107 7.25 8.06 10.61
N TRP A 108 8.55 8.02 10.36
CA TRP A 108 9.41 9.21 10.41
C TRP A 108 8.91 10.28 9.44
N THR A 109 8.59 9.92 8.18
CA THR A 109 8.02 10.83 7.18
C THR A 109 6.71 11.47 7.68
N LEU A 110 5.81 10.72 8.31
CA LEU A 110 4.60 11.29 8.93
C LEU A 110 4.94 12.29 10.03
N GLN A 111 5.91 11.97 10.88
CA GLN A 111 6.32 12.87 11.97
C GLN A 111 6.98 14.15 11.43
N MET A 112 7.71 14.08 10.31
CA MET A 112 8.23 15.27 9.62
C MET A 112 7.11 16.21 9.14
N LEU A 113 5.96 15.67 8.71
CA LEU A 113 4.82 16.45 8.23
C LEU A 113 3.97 17.01 9.38
N PHE A 114 3.63 16.16 10.35
CA PHE A 114 2.66 16.48 11.41
C PHE A 114 3.31 16.86 12.74
N GLY A 115 4.64 16.91 12.81
CA GLY A 115 5.39 17.08 14.05
C GLY A 115 5.47 15.78 14.86
N LYS A 116 6.45 15.67 15.75
CA LYS A 116 6.68 14.48 16.57
C LYS A 116 5.66 14.39 17.73
N PRO A 117 4.86 13.31 17.82
CA PRO A 117 3.93 13.11 18.93
C PRO A 117 4.57 13.21 20.31
N GLN A 118 3.83 13.70 21.29
CA GLN A 118 4.30 13.80 22.68
C GLN A 118 4.23 12.46 23.41
N VAL A 119 3.28 11.61 23.03
CA VAL A 119 3.02 10.33 23.70
C VAL A 119 3.10 9.19 22.70
N TYR A 120 3.92 8.19 23.02
CA TYR A 120 3.99 6.93 22.30
C TYR A 120 3.49 5.80 23.19
N ILE A 121 2.65 4.93 22.63
CA ILE A 121 2.24 3.68 23.25
C ILE A 121 2.63 2.57 22.29
N VAL A 122 3.64 1.79 22.68
CA VAL A 122 4.26 0.79 21.82
C VAL A 122 4.07 -0.59 22.43
N GLN A 123 3.45 -1.50 21.68
CA GLN A 123 3.20 -2.86 22.13
C GLN A 123 3.54 -3.87 21.03
N GLY A 124 4.39 -4.83 21.37
CA GLY A 124 4.86 -5.86 20.45
C GLY A 124 6.35 -5.77 20.13
N LYS A 125 6.95 -6.92 19.80
CA LYS A 125 8.39 -7.08 19.58
C LYS A 125 8.88 -6.29 18.36
N PHE A 126 8.09 -6.19 17.30
CA PHE A 126 8.46 -5.50 16.07
C PHE A 126 8.17 -4.01 16.20
N SER A 127 7.07 -3.64 16.85
CA SER A 127 6.72 -2.26 17.19
C SER A 127 7.83 -1.58 18.01
N GLN A 128 8.39 -2.26 19.01
CA GLN A 128 9.55 -1.74 19.77
C GLN A 128 10.82 -1.57 18.92
N LYS A 129 11.03 -2.41 17.90
CA LYS A 129 12.15 -2.25 16.97
C LYS A 129 11.92 -1.06 16.04
N ILE A 130 10.69 -0.90 15.55
CA ILE A 130 10.28 0.22 14.71
C ILE A 130 10.47 1.54 15.46
N GLU A 131 10.05 1.63 16.72
CA GLU A 131 10.25 2.83 17.56
C GLU A 131 11.73 3.24 17.59
N LYS A 132 12.63 2.31 17.91
CA LYS A 132 14.08 2.57 17.93
C LYS A 132 14.62 2.99 16.56
N MET A 133 14.13 2.36 15.48
CA MET A 133 14.53 2.74 14.11
C MET A 133 14.07 4.16 13.76
N VAL A 134 12.88 4.57 14.21
CA VAL A 134 12.38 5.94 14.02
C VAL A 134 13.24 6.95 14.79
N GLU A 135 13.65 6.63 16.01
CA GLU A 135 14.59 7.46 16.79
C GLU A 135 15.92 7.64 16.07
N LEU A 136 16.51 6.55 15.56
CA LEU A 136 17.74 6.61 14.77
C LEU A 136 17.57 7.47 13.50
N LEU A 137 16.44 7.34 12.80
CA LEU A 137 16.14 8.18 11.64
C LEU A 137 16.06 9.67 12.00
N HIS A 138 15.59 10.01 13.20
CA HIS A 138 15.61 11.39 13.68
C HIS A 138 17.03 11.91 13.92
N GLU A 139 17.91 11.07 14.45
CA GLU A 139 19.31 11.41 14.68
C GLU A 139 20.09 11.57 13.36
N GLU A 140 19.83 10.68 12.40
CA GLU A 140 20.58 10.62 11.13
C GLU A 140 20.06 11.60 10.07
N LEU A 141 18.73 11.68 9.90
CA LEU A 141 18.10 12.42 8.80
C LEU A 141 17.44 13.73 9.27
N GLY A 142 17.32 13.93 10.57
CA GLY A 142 16.76 15.13 11.17
C GLY A 142 15.37 14.95 11.76
N SER A 143 14.95 16.01 12.45
CA SER A 143 13.68 16.09 13.17
C SER A 143 12.79 17.20 12.58
N PRO A 144 11.47 17.18 12.86
CA PRO A 144 10.57 18.21 12.34
C PRO A 144 10.96 19.59 12.84
N ASP A 145 10.93 20.60 11.97
CA ASP A 145 11.28 21.99 12.35
C ASP A 145 10.29 22.61 13.36
N ARG A 146 9.08 22.03 13.43
CA ARG A 146 8.00 22.44 14.33
C ARG A 146 8.07 21.72 15.66
N ILE A 147 7.95 22.48 16.76
CA ILE A 147 7.91 21.95 18.14
C ILE A 147 6.55 21.32 18.45
N GLU A 148 5.46 21.94 17.97
CA GLU A 148 4.10 21.44 18.21
C GLU A 148 3.77 20.31 17.23
N SER A 149 3.08 19.26 17.69
CA SER A 149 2.59 18.17 16.84
C SER A 149 1.07 18.22 16.70
N ASP A 150 0.57 17.99 15.48
CA ASP A 150 -0.86 17.81 15.20
C ASP A 150 -1.37 16.47 15.75
N VAL A 151 -0.45 15.55 16.04
CA VAL A 151 -0.74 14.22 16.57
C VAL A 151 -0.33 14.17 18.03
N THR A 152 -1.30 14.19 18.94
CA THR A 152 -1.01 14.16 20.38
C THR A 152 -0.41 12.83 20.84
N CYS A 153 -0.90 11.71 20.28
CA CYS A 153 -0.51 10.37 20.68
C CYS A 153 -0.39 9.44 19.46
N MET A 154 0.65 8.61 19.45
CA MET A 154 0.87 7.57 18.45
C MET A 154 0.89 6.20 19.12
N LEU A 155 0.02 5.31 18.64
CA LEU A 155 -0.02 3.91 19.07
C LEU A 155 0.63 3.04 18.00
N ILE A 156 1.60 2.23 18.38
CA ILE A 156 2.31 1.29 17.49
C ILE A 156 2.12 -0.11 18.05
N LEU A 157 1.39 -0.96 17.31
CA LEU A 157 0.93 -2.26 17.78
C LEU A 157 1.31 -3.35 16.77
N ASP A 158 1.85 -4.47 17.26
CA ASP A 158 2.02 -5.67 16.45
C ASP A 158 0.67 -6.35 16.20
N ARG A 159 0.53 -6.98 15.02
CA ARG A 159 -0.71 -7.68 14.64
C ARG A 159 -0.98 -8.95 15.44
N ASP A 160 0.06 -9.57 16.02
CA ASP A 160 -0.02 -10.83 16.76
C ASP A 160 -0.55 -10.69 18.20
N LEU A 161 -0.94 -9.47 18.60
CA LEU A 161 -1.47 -9.19 19.94
C LEU A 161 -2.94 -9.61 20.12
N ASP A 162 -3.72 -9.65 19.04
CA ASP A 162 -5.15 -9.99 19.06
C ASP A 162 -5.55 -10.70 17.76
N TYR A 163 -5.41 -12.01 17.71
CA TYR A 163 -5.85 -12.77 16.54
C TYR A 163 -7.37 -12.90 16.43
N ALA A 164 -8.09 -12.82 17.55
CA ALA A 164 -9.54 -13.02 17.55
C ALA A 164 -10.22 -11.98 16.66
N SER A 165 -9.85 -10.70 16.77
CA SER A 165 -10.42 -9.63 15.94
C SER A 165 -10.18 -9.80 14.43
N THR A 166 -9.13 -10.52 14.01
CA THR A 166 -8.83 -10.76 12.58
C THR A 166 -9.34 -12.09 12.04
N LEU A 167 -9.58 -13.07 12.91
CA LEU A 167 -9.99 -14.42 12.50
C LEU A 167 -11.50 -14.61 12.56
N LEU A 168 -12.22 -13.76 13.30
CA LEU A 168 -13.67 -13.77 13.33
C LEU A 168 -14.24 -13.07 12.09
N THR A 169 -15.26 -13.67 11.48
CA THR A 169 -16.10 -13.03 10.45
C THR A 169 -16.68 -11.74 11.01
N GLY A 170 -16.35 -10.62 10.36
CA GLY A 170 -16.79 -9.31 10.83
C GLY A 170 -18.28 -9.07 10.52
N GLY A 171 -19.02 -8.53 11.51
CA GLY A 171 -20.47 -8.32 11.37
C GLY A 171 -20.90 -7.04 10.62
N THR A 172 -19.96 -6.22 10.16
CA THR A 172 -20.27 -4.97 9.44
C THR A 172 -20.44 -5.20 7.93
N TYR A 173 -21.10 -4.26 7.24
CA TYR A 173 -21.23 -4.34 5.79
C TYR A 173 -19.88 -4.40 5.08
N SER A 174 -18.93 -3.54 5.48
CA SER A 174 -17.60 -3.50 4.88
C SER A 174 -16.81 -4.79 5.10
N SER A 175 -16.87 -5.36 6.32
CA SER A 175 -16.14 -6.59 6.62
C SER A 175 -16.69 -7.79 5.87
N LEU A 176 -18.01 -7.90 5.74
CA LEU A 176 -18.60 -8.99 4.96
C LEU A 176 -18.35 -8.81 3.45
N LEU A 177 -18.34 -7.57 2.97
CA LEU A 177 -18.02 -7.26 1.58
C LEU A 177 -16.56 -7.63 1.26
N ASP A 178 -15.63 -7.38 2.17
CA ASP A 178 -14.24 -7.83 2.06
C ASP A 178 -14.12 -9.36 2.12
N GLU A 179 -14.83 -10.02 3.03
CA GLU A 179 -14.80 -11.49 3.16
C GLU A 179 -15.34 -12.22 1.93
N VAL A 180 -16.36 -11.65 1.26
CA VAL A 180 -17.00 -12.27 0.09
C VAL A 180 -16.30 -11.91 -1.21
N PHE A 181 -15.87 -10.65 -1.39
CA PHE A 181 -15.34 -10.15 -2.67
C PHE A 181 -13.84 -9.86 -2.65
N GLY A 182 -13.25 -9.60 -1.48
CA GLY A 182 -11.90 -9.06 -1.33
C GLY A 182 -11.84 -7.59 -1.78
N ILE A 183 -11.57 -6.69 -0.84
CA ILE A 183 -11.30 -5.28 -1.14
C ILE A 183 -9.81 -5.14 -1.39
N ASN A 184 -9.43 -4.86 -2.65
CA ASN A 184 -8.05 -4.55 -3.01
C ASN A 184 -7.91 -3.06 -3.30
N SER A 185 -7.13 -2.36 -2.47
CA SER A 185 -6.87 -0.92 -2.60
C SER A 185 -8.15 -0.08 -2.76
N GLY A 186 -9.21 -0.44 -2.03
CA GLY A 186 -10.51 0.25 -2.07
C GLY A 186 -11.42 -0.14 -3.25
N VAL A 187 -11.08 -1.18 -4.01
CA VAL A 187 -11.88 -1.67 -5.15
C VAL A 187 -12.32 -3.12 -4.92
N ILE A 188 -13.55 -3.44 -5.31
CA ILE A 188 -14.06 -4.81 -5.43
C ILE A 188 -14.37 -5.14 -6.89
N GLU A 189 -14.32 -6.41 -7.24
CA GLU A 189 -14.77 -6.91 -8.54
C GLU A 189 -16.06 -7.73 -8.39
N VAL A 190 -17.14 -7.26 -9.02
CA VAL A 190 -18.45 -7.90 -8.98
C VAL A 190 -18.78 -8.48 -10.35
N LYS A 191 -19.09 -9.77 -10.41
CA LYS A 191 -19.51 -10.41 -11.67
C LYS A 191 -20.92 -9.96 -12.04
N SER A 192 -21.07 -9.24 -13.16
CA SER A 192 -22.38 -8.83 -13.66
C SER A 192 -23.08 -9.97 -14.39
N GLY A 193 -24.32 -10.28 -14.00
CA GLY A 193 -25.09 -11.42 -14.52
C GLY A 193 -25.53 -11.33 -15.97
N LYS A 194 -25.26 -10.22 -16.69
CA LYS A 194 -25.70 -10.06 -18.09
C LYS A 194 -24.66 -10.54 -19.12
N ASP A 195 -23.38 -10.31 -18.86
CA ASP A 195 -22.28 -10.66 -19.79
C ASP A 195 -21.12 -11.42 -19.12
N GLY A 196 -21.22 -11.72 -17.80
CA GLY A 196 -20.19 -12.43 -17.05
C GLY A 196 -18.90 -11.64 -16.79
N ASN A 197 -18.73 -10.47 -17.42
CA ASN A 197 -17.57 -9.61 -17.21
C ASN A 197 -17.58 -9.03 -15.78
N PRO A 198 -16.41 -9.01 -15.10
CA PRO A 198 -16.27 -8.36 -13.81
C PRO A 198 -16.43 -6.85 -13.97
N VAL A 199 -17.21 -6.25 -13.07
CA VAL A 199 -17.38 -4.81 -12.93
C VAL A 199 -16.61 -4.39 -11.69
N SER A 200 -15.63 -3.50 -11.85
CA SER A 200 -14.90 -2.91 -10.73
C SER A 200 -15.75 -1.83 -10.07
N CYS A 201 -15.91 -1.91 -8.75
CA CYS A 201 -16.64 -0.92 -7.95
C CYS A 201 -15.71 -0.33 -6.89
N LEU A 202 -15.63 1.00 -6.84
CA LEU A 202 -14.92 1.71 -5.79
C LEU A 202 -15.76 1.67 -4.50
N VAL A 203 -15.13 1.32 -3.38
CA VAL A 203 -15.75 1.16 -2.06
C VAL A 203 -14.97 1.91 -0.99
N ASN A 204 -15.08 3.24 -1.01
CA ASN A 204 -14.46 4.12 -0.03
C ASN A 204 -15.45 5.23 0.39
N SER A 205 -15.05 6.09 1.33
CA SER A 205 -15.94 7.13 1.84
C SER A 205 -16.23 8.29 0.87
N SER A 206 -15.70 8.29 -0.37
CA SER A 206 -16.15 9.26 -1.38
C SER A 206 -17.55 8.95 -1.89
N GLU A 207 -17.98 7.70 -1.78
CA GLU A 207 -19.35 7.27 -2.11
C GLU A 207 -20.28 7.49 -0.91
N GLU A 208 -21.24 8.42 -1.05
CA GLU A 208 -22.09 8.87 0.06
C GLU A 208 -22.88 7.71 0.70
N ILE A 209 -23.56 6.90 -0.12
CA ILE A 209 -24.36 5.78 0.38
C ILE A 209 -23.47 4.74 1.05
N TYR A 210 -22.32 4.41 0.45
CA TYR A 210 -21.39 3.44 1.02
C TYR A 210 -20.85 3.92 2.38
N SER A 211 -20.46 5.19 2.49
CA SER A 211 -20.00 5.79 3.74
C SER A 211 -21.02 5.66 4.88
N GLN A 212 -22.32 5.68 4.56
CA GLN A 212 -23.41 5.58 5.52
C GLN A 212 -23.71 4.14 5.95
N ILE A 213 -23.36 3.13 5.14
CA ILE A 213 -23.67 1.72 5.43
C ILE A 213 -22.45 0.90 5.85
N ARG A 214 -21.23 1.31 5.49
CA ARG A 214 -20.00 0.50 5.65
C ARG A 214 -19.77 -0.05 7.06
N ASN A 215 -20.07 0.75 8.09
CA ASN A 215 -19.83 0.41 9.49
C ASN A 215 -21.11 -0.07 10.22
N ARG A 216 -22.24 -0.21 9.50
CA ARG A 216 -23.46 -0.76 10.09
C ARG A 216 -23.35 -2.28 10.18
N HIS A 217 -23.99 -2.86 11.19
CA HIS A 217 -24.19 -4.29 11.22
C HIS A 217 -24.96 -4.73 9.96
N PHE A 218 -24.56 -5.84 9.35
CA PHE A 218 -25.06 -6.27 8.04
C PHE A 218 -26.60 -6.37 8.00
N SER A 219 -27.24 -6.82 9.09
CA SER A 219 -28.71 -6.91 9.21
C SER A 219 -29.44 -5.58 8.99
N ASP A 220 -28.78 -4.46 9.28
CA ASP A 220 -29.40 -3.14 9.32
C ASP A 220 -29.25 -2.39 7.99
N VAL A 221 -28.41 -2.90 7.09
CA VAL A 221 -28.10 -2.27 5.80
C VAL A 221 -29.32 -2.26 4.89
N PHE A 222 -29.98 -3.40 4.67
CA PHE A 222 -31.16 -3.45 3.78
C PHE A 222 -32.34 -2.61 4.28
N PRO A 223 -32.71 -2.64 5.58
CA PRO A 223 -33.69 -1.70 6.14
C PRO A 223 -33.30 -0.24 5.90
N TYR A 224 -32.03 0.12 6.10
CA TYR A 224 -31.54 1.47 5.87
C TYR A 224 -31.66 1.90 4.40
N LEU A 225 -31.17 1.07 3.47
CA LEU A 225 -31.24 1.32 2.04
C LEU A 225 -32.69 1.48 1.58
N ARG A 226 -33.61 0.66 2.08
CA ARG A 226 -35.04 0.77 1.76
C ARG A 226 -35.62 2.13 2.18
N THR A 227 -35.23 2.63 3.34
CA THR A 227 -35.65 3.96 3.80
C THR A 227 -35.07 5.05 2.90
N LYS A 228 -33.78 4.97 2.57
CA LYS A 228 -33.11 5.92 1.66
C LYS A 228 -33.72 5.95 0.27
N THR A 229 -34.05 4.78 -0.31
CA THR A 229 -34.75 4.71 -1.60
C THR A 229 -36.11 5.41 -1.55
N LYS A 230 -36.88 5.24 -0.46
CA LYS A 230 -38.17 5.95 -0.29
C LYS A 230 -37.98 7.46 -0.23
N GLU A 231 -37.00 7.95 0.51
CA GLU A 231 -36.67 9.38 0.60
C GLU A 231 -36.32 9.96 -0.77
N LEU A 232 -35.45 9.28 -1.52
CA LEU A 232 -35.03 9.71 -2.86
C LEU A 232 -36.20 9.75 -3.85
N ASN A 233 -37.12 8.78 -3.77
CA ASN A 233 -38.31 8.77 -4.61
C ASN A 233 -39.23 9.97 -4.32
N VAL A 234 -39.37 10.36 -3.05
CA VAL A 234 -40.15 11.55 -2.68
C VAL A 234 -39.50 12.84 -3.19
N VAL A 235 -38.17 12.96 -3.07
CA VAL A 235 -37.43 14.11 -3.62
C VAL A 235 -37.57 14.18 -5.14
N HIS A 236 -37.44 13.04 -5.82
CA HIS A 236 -37.60 12.96 -7.27
C HIS A 236 -38.99 13.40 -7.74
N GLN A 237 -40.05 12.95 -7.06
CA GLN A 237 -41.42 13.36 -7.37
C GLN A 237 -41.63 14.88 -7.18
N LYS A 238 -41.07 15.47 -6.12
CA LYS A 238 -41.14 16.91 -5.88
C LYS A 238 -40.38 17.75 -6.91
N SER A 239 -39.32 17.20 -7.52
CA SER A 239 -38.54 17.89 -8.55
C SER A 239 -39.22 17.90 -9.93
N GLN A 240 -40.27 17.09 -10.12
CA GLN A 240 -41.03 16.98 -11.36
C GLN A 240 -42.33 17.79 -11.36
N THR A 241 -42.72 18.34 -10.21
CA THR A 241 -43.85 19.25 -10.00
C THR A 241 -43.37 20.69 -9.90
#